data_AF-A0A838TP01-F1
#
_entry.id   AF-A0A838TP01-F1
#
_cell.length_a   1.000
_cell.length_b   1.000
_cell.length_c   1.000
_cell.angle_alpha   90.00
_cell.angle_beta   90.00
_cell.angle_gamma   90.00
#
_symmetry.space_group_name_H-M   'P 1'
#
loop_
_entity.id
_entity.type
_entity.pdbx_description
1 polymer ?
#
loop_
_entity_poly.entity_id
_entity_poly.type
_entity_poly.pdbx_seq_one_letter_code
_entity_poly.pdbx_strand_id
1 'polypeptide(L)'
;MRTAILLFTSVFISGILFGQDSIRKREVSVTSTFKPVLKEAAKINFNATPPTADTTRPRLQYNIPNQNLVLGYLPGTLKPLALGVDTGGRWDNWNYAKIGYGSLNTPYFETGLSLGDGNTAGLNIYGKHISSKGKIEHQDYSNTAVELNGFLKAGKNIELFGRMIGKEDKYNKYGYEPKTLVLSEDSLKVNLQTFSTRIGFRNIERGQLGISYAPELQVDVFNDRLKNR
;
A
#
# COMPACT_ATOMS: atom_id res chain seq x y z
N MET A 1 44.59 -26.03 -38.62
CA MET A 1 43.94 -27.02 -39.51
C MET A 1 42.46 -26.99 -39.17
N ARG A 2 41.65 -26.36 -40.02
CA ARG A 2 40.80 -27.03 -41.04
C ARG A 2 39.64 -27.80 -40.40
N THR A 3 38.44 -27.22 -40.48
CA THR A 3 37.25 -27.70 -41.25
C THR A 3 36.34 -28.59 -40.39
N ALA A 4 35.15 -28.16 -39.98
CA ALA A 4 33.92 -27.84 -40.74
C ALA A 4 33.14 -29.10 -41.20
N ILE A 5 31.80 -28.93 -41.27
CA ILE A 5 30.75 -29.71 -42.00
C ILE A 5 29.90 -30.59 -41.04
N LEU A 6 28.69 -30.20 -40.59
CA LEU A 6 27.37 -29.93 -41.24
C LEU A 6 26.80 -31.08 -42.08
N LEU A 7 25.62 -31.60 -41.69
CA LEU A 7 24.56 -32.24 -42.50
C LEU A 7 23.56 -32.84 -41.48
N PHE A 8 22.24 -32.93 -41.66
CA PHE A 8 21.25 -32.30 -42.52
C PHE A 8 19.89 -32.77 -41.96
N THR A 9 18.89 -31.92 -42.06
CA THR A 9 17.46 -32.17 -41.75
C THR A 9 16.83 -33.28 -42.60
N SER A 10 15.88 -34.06 -42.06
CA SER A 10 14.68 -34.45 -42.83
C SER A 10 13.50 -34.85 -41.94
N VAL A 11 12.35 -34.28 -42.28
CA VAL A 11 10.98 -34.49 -41.77
C VAL A 11 10.46 -35.89 -42.10
N PHE A 12 9.62 -36.48 -41.25
CA PHE A 12 8.50 -37.33 -41.68
C PHE A 12 7.33 -37.28 -40.67
N ILE A 13 6.12 -37.05 -41.21
CA ILE A 13 4.83 -36.94 -40.53
C ILE A 13 4.03 -38.23 -40.78
N SER A 14 3.12 -38.52 -39.83
CA SER A 14 1.86 -39.29 -39.91
C SER A 14 1.85 -40.81 -39.67
N GLY A 15 0.90 -41.21 -38.80
CA GLY A 15 0.41 -42.58 -38.64
C GLY A 15 -0.18 -42.85 -37.24
N ILE A 16 -1.44 -42.48 -36.99
CA ILE A 16 -2.25 -43.09 -35.93
C ILE A 16 -2.96 -44.29 -36.57
N LEU A 17 -2.97 -45.46 -35.92
CA LEU A 17 -4.09 -46.40 -35.96
C LEU A 17 -3.99 -47.45 -34.83
N PHE A 18 -5.17 -47.84 -34.37
CA PHE A 18 -5.48 -48.64 -33.20
C PHE A 18 -5.18 -50.13 -33.38
N GLY A 19 -4.80 -50.80 -32.28
CA GLY A 19 -4.70 -52.25 -32.19
C GLY A 19 -4.94 -52.70 -30.74
N GLN A 20 -6.17 -53.15 -30.48
CA GLN A 20 -6.66 -53.70 -29.22
C GLN A 20 -6.52 -55.22 -29.29
N ASP A 21 -5.88 -55.87 -28.30
CA ASP A 21 -6.05 -57.30 -28.03
C ASP A 21 -5.59 -57.57 -26.58
N SER A 22 -6.47 -57.65 -25.58
CA SER A 22 -7.43 -58.71 -25.21
C SER A 22 -6.76 -60.01 -24.77
N ILE A 23 -6.95 -60.39 -23.48
CA ILE A 23 -7.16 -61.76 -22.94
C ILE A 23 -7.02 -61.75 -21.40
N ARG A 24 -7.91 -62.26 -20.53
CA ARG A 24 -9.31 -62.75 -20.58
C ARG A 24 -9.90 -62.70 -19.15
N LYS A 25 -11.15 -62.26 -19.03
CA LYS A 25 -12.05 -62.46 -17.89
C LYS A 25 -12.53 -63.92 -17.90
N ARG A 26 -12.61 -64.57 -16.73
CA ARG A 26 -13.28 -65.88 -16.58
C ARG A 26 -14.79 -65.66 -16.45
N GLU A 27 -15.55 -66.26 -17.36
CA GLU A 27 -17.02 -66.26 -17.35
C GLU A 27 -17.49 -67.72 -17.46
N VAL A 28 -18.47 -68.09 -16.62
CA VAL A 28 -19.04 -69.44 -16.54
C VAL A 28 -20.40 -69.42 -17.21
N SER A 29 -20.60 -70.24 -18.24
CA SER A 29 -21.85 -70.35 -18.99
C SER A 29 -22.72 -71.46 -18.42
N VAL A 30 -23.98 -71.12 -18.06
CA VAL A 30 -25.03 -72.07 -17.72
C VAL A 30 -26.06 -72.04 -18.83
N THR A 31 -26.23 -73.17 -19.54
CA THR A 31 -27.22 -73.31 -20.62
C THR A 31 -28.48 -73.97 -20.07
N SER A 32 -29.62 -73.28 -20.13
CA SER A 32 -30.94 -73.83 -19.84
C SER A 32 -31.85 -73.64 -21.05
N THR A 33 -32.34 -74.74 -21.63
CA THR A 33 -33.16 -74.73 -22.85
C THR A 33 -34.64 -74.50 -22.52
N PHE A 34 -35.19 -73.37 -22.98
CA PHE A 34 -36.61 -72.99 -22.83
C PHE A 34 -37.42 -73.26 -24.11
N LYS A 35 -38.65 -73.76 -23.97
CA LYS A 35 -39.63 -73.94 -25.07
C LYS A 35 -40.97 -73.29 -24.72
N PRO A 36 -41.40 -72.20 -25.37
CA PRO A 36 -42.71 -71.61 -25.16
C PRO A 36 -43.77 -72.16 -26.12
N VAL A 37 -45.03 -72.19 -25.67
CA VAL A 37 -46.21 -72.41 -26.54
C VAL A 37 -47.30 -71.40 -26.15
N LEU A 38 -47.95 -70.80 -27.15
CA LEU A 38 -49.03 -69.81 -26.99
C LEU A 38 -50.41 -70.46 -26.92
N LYS A 39 -51.28 -69.95 -26.05
CA LYS A 39 -52.73 -70.25 -26.04
C LYS A 39 -53.51 -68.99 -26.40
N GLU A 40 -54.49 -69.12 -27.28
CA GLU A 40 -55.34 -68.00 -27.71
C GLU A 40 -56.55 -67.79 -26.78
N ALA A 41 -56.97 -66.53 -26.66
CA ALA A 41 -58.05 -66.09 -25.77
C ALA A 41 -59.25 -65.54 -26.56
N ALA A 42 -60.46 -65.93 -26.16
CA ALA A 42 -61.72 -65.49 -26.76
C ALA A 42 -62.23 -64.19 -26.13
N LYS A 43 -62.75 -63.29 -26.98
CA LYS A 43 -63.16 -61.93 -26.60
C LYS A 43 -64.67 -61.86 -26.32
N ILE A 44 -65.05 -61.32 -25.17
CA ILE A 44 -66.46 -61.09 -24.76
C ILE A 44 -66.70 -59.57 -24.71
N ASN A 45 -67.77 -59.09 -25.36
CA ASN A 45 -68.13 -57.66 -25.36
C ASN A 45 -69.39 -57.45 -24.51
N PHE A 46 -69.30 -56.57 -23.51
CA PHE A 46 -70.43 -56.11 -22.69
C PHE A 46 -70.66 -54.62 -22.92
N ASN A 47 -71.90 -54.24 -23.21
CA ASN A 47 -72.31 -52.83 -23.24
C ASN A 47 -72.92 -52.47 -21.89
N ALA A 48 -72.30 -51.50 -21.20
CA ALA A 48 -72.69 -51.05 -19.86
C ALA A 48 -73.45 -49.72 -19.94
N THR A 49 -74.50 -49.56 -19.13
CA THR A 49 -75.20 -48.27 -18.97
C THR A 49 -74.72 -47.62 -17.66
N PRO A 50 -74.38 -46.32 -17.65
CA PRO A 50 -73.77 -45.68 -16.49
C PRO A 50 -74.80 -45.29 -15.40
N PRO A 51 -74.44 -45.39 -14.11
CA PRO A 51 -75.27 -44.87 -13.02
C PRO A 51 -75.17 -43.34 -12.91
N THR A 52 -76.20 -42.72 -12.34
CA THR A 52 -76.35 -41.25 -12.26
C THR A 52 -75.46 -40.61 -11.19
N ALA A 53 -75.00 -39.39 -11.47
CA ALA A 53 -74.02 -38.68 -10.65
C ALA A 53 -74.62 -38.00 -9.40
N ASP A 54 -73.89 -38.07 -8.29
CA ASP A 54 -74.20 -37.40 -7.01
C ASP A 54 -73.70 -35.94 -7.04
N THR A 55 -74.54 -35.00 -6.58
CA THR A 55 -74.29 -33.55 -6.60
C THR A 55 -74.14 -32.91 -5.22
N THR A 56 -73.95 -33.69 -4.15
CA THR A 56 -73.80 -33.13 -2.81
C THR A 56 -72.44 -32.44 -2.62
N ARG A 57 -72.43 -31.20 -2.12
CA ARG A 57 -71.20 -30.43 -1.84
C ARG A 57 -70.91 -30.42 -0.34
N PRO A 58 -69.68 -30.74 0.11
CA PRO A 58 -69.33 -30.70 1.52
C PRO A 58 -69.15 -29.27 2.03
N ARG A 59 -69.56 -29.00 3.28
CA ARG A 59 -69.29 -27.72 3.97
C ARG A 59 -67.95 -27.81 4.69
N LEU A 60 -67.07 -26.85 4.43
CA LEU A 60 -65.73 -26.77 5.04
C LEU A 60 -65.74 -25.69 6.13
N GLN A 61 -65.41 -26.06 7.37
CA GLN A 61 -65.34 -25.15 8.50
C GLN A 61 -63.89 -25.13 9.01
N TYR A 62 -63.27 -23.95 9.06
CA TYR A 62 -61.88 -23.80 9.49
C TYR A 62 -61.81 -23.05 10.82
N ASN A 63 -60.99 -23.55 11.73
CA ASN A 63 -60.65 -22.88 12.98
C ASN A 63 -59.14 -22.60 12.98
N ILE A 64 -58.75 -21.33 12.85
CA ILE A 64 -57.34 -20.93 12.77
C ILE A 64 -56.94 -20.29 14.11
N PRO A 65 -56.07 -20.92 14.91
CA PRO A 65 -55.62 -20.34 16.16
C PRO A 65 -54.65 -19.19 15.94
N ASN A 66 -54.69 -18.20 16.82
CA ASN A 66 -53.82 -17.03 16.74
C ASN A 66 -52.40 -17.37 17.23
N GLN A 67 -51.39 -17.23 16.38
CA GLN A 67 -49.99 -17.49 16.73
C GLN A 67 -49.30 -16.19 17.17
N ASN A 68 -49.06 -16.06 18.48
CA ASN A 68 -48.29 -14.95 19.02
C ASN A 68 -46.79 -15.29 18.95
N LEU A 69 -46.12 -14.95 17.84
CA LEU A 69 -44.69 -15.16 17.68
C LEU A 69 -43.89 -14.07 18.40
N VAL A 70 -43.28 -14.42 19.54
CA VAL A 70 -42.25 -13.58 20.18
C VAL A 70 -40.91 -13.89 19.53
N LEU A 71 -40.47 -13.01 18.64
CA LEU A 71 -39.16 -13.12 18.00
C LEU A 71 -38.09 -12.52 18.93
N GLY A 72 -37.32 -13.38 19.60
CA GLY A 72 -36.14 -12.95 20.35
C GLY A 72 -35.05 -12.48 19.38
N TYR A 73 -34.60 -11.23 19.51
CA TYR A 73 -33.47 -10.72 18.73
C TYR A 73 -32.19 -11.46 19.13
N LEU A 74 -31.65 -12.29 18.24
CA LEU A 74 -30.34 -12.90 18.39
C LEU A 74 -29.32 -12.01 17.65
N PRO A 75 -28.49 -11.22 18.34
CA PRO A 75 -27.46 -10.43 17.67
C PRO A 75 -26.46 -11.39 17.00
N GLY A 76 -26.33 -11.28 15.68
CA GLY A 76 -25.35 -12.05 14.92
C GLY A 76 -23.93 -11.73 15.38
N THR A 77 -23.08 -12.75 15.55
CA THR A 77 -21.69 -12.56 15.93
C THR A 77 -20.92 -11.86 14.79
N LEU A 78 -20.54 -10.61 15.01
CA LEU A 78 -19.63 -9.88 14.13
C LEU A 78 -18.23 -10.49 14.26
N LYS A 79 -17.76 -11.17 13.21
CA LYS A 79 -16.34 -11.54 13.10
C LYS A 79 -15.58 -10.31 12.60
N PRO A 80 -14.66 -9.73 13.39
CA PRO A 80 -13.85 -8.62 12.93
C PRO A 80 -12.99 -9.10 11.76
N LEU A 81 -13.11 -8.45 10.61
CA LEU A 81 -12.19 -8.64 9.51
C LEU A 81 -10.83 -8.10 9.96
N ALA A 82 -9.81 -8.95 9.99
CA ALA A 82 -8.46 -8.50 10.32
C ALA A 82 -8.06 -7.41 9.33
N LEU A 83 -7.74 -6.22 9.85
CA LEU A 83 -7.14 -5.16 9.05
C LEU A 83 -5.85 -5.74 8.45
N GLY A 84 -5.73 -5.72 7.11
CA GLY A 84 -4.47 -6.09 6.47
C GLY A 84 -3.35 -5.25 7.08
N VAL A 85 -2.21 -5.89 7.38
CA VAL A 85 -1.04 -5.16 7.89
C VAL A 85 -0.71 -4.09 6.85
N ASP A 86 -0.84 -2.82 7.26
CA ASP A 86 -0.50 -1.70 6.41
C ASP A 86 0.96 -1.84 5.96
N THR A 87 1.17 -1.92 4.65
CA THR A 87 2.51 -1.87 4.05
C THR A 87 3.25 -0.56 4.37
N GLY A 88 2.57 0.45 4.93
CA GLY A 88 3.13 1.72 5.41
C GLY A 88 4.15 1.61 6.55
N GLY A 89 4.42 0.41 7.06
CA GLY A 89 5.42 0.17 8.11
C GLY A 89 6.84 -0.14 7.62
N ARG A 90 7.10 -0.19 6.31
CA ARG A 90 8.47 -0.36 5.80
C ARG A 90 9.10 1.00 5.59
N TRP A 91 10.07 1.34 6.44
CA TRP A 91 11.06 2.36 6.11
C TRP A 91 11.84 1.84 4.90
N ASP A 92 11.41 2.23 3.71
CA ASP A 92 12.24 2.15 2.52
C ASP A 92 13.15 3.37 2.57
N ASN A 93 14.46 3.17 2.46
CA ASN A 93 15.47 4.22 2.42
C ASN A 93 15.19 5.17 1.25
N TRP A 94 14.29 6.14 1.47
CA TRP A 94 13.81 7.05 0.47
C TRP A 94 14.85 8.14 0.29
N ASN A 95 15.41 8.17 -0.90
CA ASN A 95 16.38 9.17 -1.30
C ASN A 95 15.77 9.96 -2.46
N TYR A 96 15.82 11.28 -2.39
CA TYR A 96 15.38 12.12 -3.48
C TYR A 96 16.36 13.25 -3.72
N ALA A 97 16.45 13.67 -4.97
CA ALA A 97 17.11 14.89 -5.38
C ALA A 97 16.17 15.65 -6.31
N LYS A 98 16.05 16.96 -6.09
CA LYS A 98 15.25 17.87 -6.88
C LYS A 98 16.17 19.00 -7.32
N ILE A 99 16.22 19.21 -8.63
CA ILE A 99 16.94 20.32 -9.25
C ILE A 99 15.97 21.14 -10.06
N GLY A 100 16.13 22.46 -10.04
CA GLY A 100 15.24 23.38 -10.71
C GLY A 100 15.94 24.68 -11.05
N TYR A 101 15.36 25.39 -12.01
CA TYR A 101 15.84 26.69 -12.42
C TYR A 101 14.66 27.60 -12.75
N GLY A 102 14.58 28.77 -12.11
CA GLY A 102 13.47 29.72 -12.25
C GLY A 102 13.80 30.94 -13.12
N SER A 103 12.77 31.76 -13.39
CA SER A 103 12.79 32.87 -14.34
C SER A 103 13.67 34.06 -13.97
N LEU A 104 14.09 34.19 -12.72
CA LEU A 104 14.93 35.28 -12.21
C LEU A 104 16.34 34.78 -11.88
N ASN A 105 16.93 33.99 -12.79
CA ASN A 105 18.20 33.29 -12.55
C ASN A 105 18.18 32.57 -11.20
N THR A 106 17.19 31.70 -11.02
CA THR A 106 16.85 31.11 -9.73
C THR A 106 17.28 29.63 -9.67
N PRO A 107 18.56 29.30 -9.47
CA PRO A 107 18.95 27.91 -9.30
C PRO A 107 18.38 27.37 -7.98
N TYR A 108 17.88 26.15 -8.04
CA TYR A 108 17.27 25.46 -6.92
C TYR A 108 17.79 24.03 -6.87
N PHE A 109 18.21 23.61 -5.68
CA PHE A 109 18.66 22.26 -5.38
C PHE A 109 18.07 21.83 -4.04
N GLU A 110 17.51 20.63 -3.98
CA GLU A 110 17.05 20.00 -2.74
C GLU A 110 17.36 18.52 -2.77
N THR A 111 17.79 17.97 -1.65
CA THR A 111 18.07 16.56 -1.49
C THR A 111 17.64 16.09 -0.11
N GLY A 112 17.15 14.87 -0.04
CA GLY A 112 16.85 14.17 1.20
C GLY A 112 17.37 12.75 1.10
N LEU A 113 18.19 12.34 2.06
CA LEU A 113 18.76 11.01 2.15
C LEU A 113 18.37 10.38 3.47
N SER A 114 17.87 9.15 3.42
CA SER A 114 17.52 8.36 4.60
C SER A 114 18.36 7.09 4.62
N LEU A 115 19.06 6.89 5.74
CA LEU A 115 19.97 5.77 5.99
C LEU A 115 19.55 5.05 7.26
N GLY A 116 19.69 3.72 7.29
CA GLY A 116 19.42 2.89 8.45
C GLY A 116 18.40 1.79 8.16
N ASP A 117 17.92 1.17 9.22
CA ASP A 117 16.91 0.10 9.16
C ASP A 117 15.50 0.62 9.50
N GLY A 118 15.39 1.89 9.90
CA GLY A 118 14.14 2.55 10.31
C GLY A 118 13.50 1.96 11.56
N ASN A 119 14.14 0.98 12.20
CA ASN A 119 13.63 0.30 13.37
C ASN A 119 14.57 0.48 14.55
N THR A 120 15.84 0.06 14.46
CA THR A 120 16.81 0.24 15.55
C THR A 120 17.58 1.53 15.44
N ALA A 121 17.88 2.00 14.24
CA ALA A 121 18.56 3.26 14.02
C ALA A 121 18.20 3.86 12.66
N GLY A 122 18.11 5.19 12.63
CA GLY A 122 17.88 5.93 11.40
C GLY A 122 18.62 7.27 11.42
N LEU A 123 19.12 7.67 10.26
CA LEU A 123 19.75 8.95 10.01
C LEU A 123 19.15 9.55 8.73
N ASN A 124 18.67 10.78 8.84
CA ASN A 124 18.14 11.57 7.74
C ASN A 124 19.02 12.80 7.53
N ILE A 125 19.39 13.03 6.27
CA ILE A 125 20.22 14.15 5.83
C ILE A 125 19.42 14.93 4.80
N TYR A 126 19.13 16.19 5.09
CA TYR A 126 18.42 17.09 4.19
C TYR A 126 19.32 18.26 3.82
N GLY A 127 19.34 18.61 2.54
CA GLY A 127 20.03 19.78 2.03
C GLY A 127 19.13 20.53 1.07
N LYS A 128 19.08 21.85 1.21
CA LYS A 128 18.32 22.74 0.32
C LYS A 128 19.14 24.00 0.05
N HIS A 129 19.18 24.39 -1.22
CA HIS A 129 19.75 25.66 -1.65
C HIS A 129 18.85 26.28 -2.71
N ILE A 130 18.54 27.57 -2.53
CA ILE A 130 17.87 28.39 -3.53
C ILE A 130 18.49 29.77 -3.53
N SER A 131 18.77 30.30 -4.70
CA SER A 131 19.13 31.71 -4.87
C SER A 131 18.35 32.31 -6.01
N SER A 132 18.20 33.63 -6.04
CA SER A 132 17.49 34.35 -7.10
C SER A 132 18.05 35.75 -7.26
N LYS A 133 18.08 36.22 -8.51
CA LYS A 133 18.46 37.59 -8.86
C LYS A 133 17.33 38.27 -9.64
N GLY A 134 16.68 39.22 -8.98
CA GLY A 134 15.58 40.01 -9.50
C GLY A 134 16.01 41.09 -10.51
N LYS A 135 15.03 41.87 -10.94
CA LYS A 135 15.19 42.94 -11.94
C LYS A 135 15.58 44.28 -11.33
N ILE A 136 15.27 44.48 -10.05
CA ILE A 136 15.58 45.70 -9.31
C ILE A 136 17.02 45.60 -8.78
N GLU A 137 17.72 46.73 -8.69
CA GLU A 137 19.05 46.81 -8.09
C GLU A 137 19.03 46.27 -6.66
N HIS A 138 20.02 45.45 -6.30
CA HIS A 138 20.11 44.76 -5.01
C HIS A 138 18.91 43.83 -4.68
N GLN A 139 18.12 43.42 -5.68
CA GLN A 139 17.05 42.44 -5.49
C GLN A 139 17.58 41.01 -5.61
N ASP A 140 18.46 40.62 -4.72
CA ASP A 140 19.07 39.28 -4.69
C ASP A 140 18.93 38.64 -3.32
N TYR A 141 18.68 37.33 -3.34
CA TYR A 141 18.63 36.52 -2.14
C TYR A 141 19.21 35.13 -2.37
N SER A 142 19.62 34.49 -1.29
CA SER A 142 20.06 33.11 -1.23
C SER A 142 19.68 32.52 0.12
N ASN A 143 19.01 31.37 0.11
CA ASN A 143 18.69 30.57 1.29
C ASN A 143 19.36 29.21 1.15
N THR A 144 20.16 28.85 2.16
CA THR A 144 20.77 27.53 2.27
C THR A 144 20.36 26.92 3.60
N ALA A 145 19.92 25.67 3.59
CA ALA A 145 19.59 24.93 4.80
C ALA A 145 20.16 23.51 4.70
N VAL A 146 20.79 23.06 5.78
CA VAL A 146 21.23 21.69 5.98
C VAL A 146 20.63 21.20 7.29
N GLU A 147 20.05 20.01 7.27
CA GLU A 147 19.46 19.39 8.44
C GLU A 147 19.93 17.93 8.55
N LEU A 148 20.34 17.56 9.75
CA LEU A 148 20.65 16.19 10.13
C LEU A 148 19.69 15.79 11.24
N ASN A 149 19.01 14.66 11.09
CA ASN A 149 18.06 14.15 12.08
C ASN A 149 18.26 12.65 12.23
N GLY A 150 18.52 12.17 13.43
CA GLY A 150 18.73 10.75 13.67
C GLY A 150 18.13 10.27 14.97
N PHE A 151 17.91 8.95 15.04
CA PHE A 151 17.48 8.26 16.23
C PHE A 151 18.18 6.91 16.36
N LEU A 152 18.26 6.42 17.60
CA LEU A 152 18.82 5.11 17.93
C LEU A 152 18.04 4.50 19.11
N LYS A 153 17.68 3.23 19.01
CA LYS A 153 17.07 2.47 20.12
C LYS A 153 18.16 1.98 21.07
N ALA A 154 18.25 2.62 22.23
CA ALA A 154 19.14 2.23 23.31
C ALA A 154 18.47 1.15 24.17
N GLY A 155 18.66 -0.11 23.80
CA GLY A 155 18.04 -1.25 24.48
C GLY A 155 16.58 -1.47 24.08
N LYS A 156 15.77 -2.04 24.99
CA LYS A 156 14.40 -2.46 24.66
C LYS A 156 13.36 -1.35 24.69
N ASN A 157 13.55 -0.33 25.52
CA ASN A 157 12.49 0.63 25.82
C ASN A 157 12.91 2.11 25.74
N ILE A 158 14.13 2.43 25.30
CA ILE A 158 14.61 3.80 25.21
C ILE A 158 15.02 4.09 23.78
N GLU A 159 14.64 5.26 23.28
CA GLU A 159 15.11 5.79 22.01
C GLU A 159 15.81 7.13 22.25
N LEU A 160 17.05 7.25 21.82
CA LEU A 160 17.81 8.49 21.77
C LEU A 160 17.56 9.14 20.42
N PHE A 161 17.35 10.45 20.39
CA PHE A 161 17.18 11.19 19.15
C PHE A 161 17.94 12.50 19.17
N GLY A 162 18.34 12.95 17.99
CA GLY A 162 19.10 14.18 17.81
C GLY A 162 18.78 14.84 16.49
N ARG A 163 18.77 16.17 16.48
CA ARG A 163 18.55 16.99 15.30
C ARG A 163 19.51 18.17 15.30
N MET A 164 20.17 18.41 14.17
CA MET A 164 21.03 19.56 13.95
C MET A 164 20.57 20.28 12.68
N ILE A 165 20.48 21.59 12.73
CA ILE A 165 20.01 22.42 11.61
C ILE A 165 20.98 23.59 11.46
N GLY A 166 21.54 23.75 10.27
CA GLY A 166 22.29 24.94 9.86
C GLY A 166 21.52 25.68 8.77
N LYS A 167 21.25 26.97 8.96
CA LYS A 167 20.59 27.83 7.98
C LYS A 167 21.43 29.07 7.72
N GLU A 168 21.50 29.47 6.46
CA GLU A 168 22.11 30.71 6.02
C GLU A 168 21.13 31.45 5.09
N ASP A 169 20.74 32.65 5.51
CA ASP A 169 19.88 33.56 4.78
C ASP A 169 20.68 34.79 4.36
N LYS A 170 20.92 34.95 3.07
CA LYS A 170 21.57 36.12 2.49
C LYS A 170 20.56 36.87 1.66
N TYR A 171 20.40 38.16 1.91
CA TYR A 171 19.59 39.02 1.07
C TYR A 171 20.10 40.45 1.17
N ASN A 172 19.82 41.25 0.14
CA ASN A 172 20.11 42.67 0.18
C ASN A 172 18.82 43.47 0.40
N LYS A 173 18.93 44.59 1.10
CA LYS A 173 17.87 45.60 1.20
C LYS A 173 17.76 46.32 -0.13
N TYR A 174 16.55 46.46 -0.65
CA TYR A 174 16.27 47.09 -1.95
C TYR A 174 15.05 48.00 -1.87
N GLY A 175 14.86 48.86 -2.88
CA GLY A 175 13.69 49.75 -2.96
C GLY A 175 13.78 51.01 -2.08
N TYR A 176 14.98 51.55 -1.86
CA TYR A 176 15.19 52.79 -1.11
C TYR A 176 14.82 54.04 -1.93
N GLU A 177 14.33 55.07 -1.24
CA GLU A 177 13.98 56.37 -1.81
C GLU A 177 14.66 57.51 -1.03
N PRO A 178 15.14 58.59 -1.69
CA PRO A 178 15.19 58.80 -3.14
C PRO A 178 16.27 57.93 -3.83
N LYS A 179 16.05 57.53 -5.09
CA LYS A 179 16.96 56.65 -5.87
C LYS A 179 18.37 57.21 -6.11
N THR A 180 18.59 58.49 -5.80
CA THR A 180 19.90 59.16 -5.87
C THR A 180 20.81 58.83 -4.68
N LEU A 181 20.31 58.11 -3.68
CA LEU A 181 21.07 57.70 -2.51
C LEU A 181 22.11 56.66 -2.90
N VAL A 182 23.40 57.01 -2.82
CA VAL A 182 24.50 56.07 -3.01
C VAL A 182 24.82 55.44 -1.65
N LEU A 183 24.29 54.24 -1.40
CA LEU A 183 24.60 53.46 -0.20
C LEU A 183 25.76 52.52 -0.48
N SER A 184 26.61 52.28 0.51
CA SER A 184 27.60 51.21 0.40
C SER A 184 26.89 49.85 0.37
N GLU A 185 27.36 48.93 -0.47
CA GLU A 185 26.81 47.56 -0.54
C GLU A 185 26.80 46.87 0.83
N ASP A 186 27.81 47.17 1.67
CA ASP A 186 27.92 46.65 3.03
C ASP A 186 26.73 47.06 3.94
N SER A 187 26.13 48.22 3.70
CA SER A 187 24.96 48.69 4.48
C SER A 187 23.66 48.00 4.06
N LEU A 188 23.62 47.51 2.81
CA LEU A 188 22.46 46.88 2.19
C LEU A 188 22.42 45.37 2.46
N LYS A 189 23.59 44.74 2.60
CA LYS A 189 23.72 43.30 2.74
C LYS A 189 23.32 42.80 4.11
N VAL A 190 22.49 41.76 4.14
CA VAL A 190 22.11 41.03 5.35
C VAL A 190 22.53 39.58 5.20
N ASN A 191 23.20 39.03 6.22
CA ASN A 191 23.63 37.64 6.24
C ASN A 191 23.32 37.01 7.60
N LEU A 192 22.21 36.29 7.68
CA LEU A 192 21.77 35.64 8.90
C LEU A 192 22.19 34.18 8.90
N GLN A 193 22.80 33.75 9.99
CA GLN A 193 23.19 32.37 10.23
C GLN A 193 22.50 31.86 11.49
N THR A 194 21.79 30.75 11.35
CA THR A 194 21.14 30.08 12.47
C THR A 194 21.68 28.67 12.57
N PHE A 195 22.13 28.29 13.77
CA PHE A 195 22.50 26.94 14.10
C PHE A 195 21.64 26.45 15.27
N SER A 196 20.91 25.37 15.04
CA SER A 196 20.02 24.78 16.04
C SER A 196 20.43 23.33 16.28
N THR A 197 20.62 22.96 17.54
CA THR A 197 20.85 21.57 17.94
C THR A 197 19.82 21.16 18.98
N ARG A 198 19.22 19.99 18.77
CA ARG A 198 18.28 19.36 19.70
C ARG A 198 18.74 17.95 19.97
N ILE A 199 18.78 17.56 21.24
CA ILE A 199 19.03 16.19 21.67
C ILE A 199 18.00 15.79 22.71
N GLY A 200 17.62 14.54 22.73
CA GLY A 200 16.65 14.04 23.69
C GLY A 200 16.59 12.53 23.71
N PHE A 201 15.78 12.02 24.63
CA PHE A 201 15.47 10.60 24.69
C PHE A 201 14.03 10.39 25.09
N ARG A 202 13.43 9.27 24.69
CA ARG A 202 12.05 8.92 25.00
C ARG A 202 11.90 7.43 25.31
N ASN A 203 10.86 7.06 26.05
CA ASN A 203 10.46 5.67 26.19
C ASN A 203 9.64 5.20 24.98
N ILE A 204 9.89 3.98 24.50
CA ILE A 204 9.21 3.39 23.33
C ILE A 204 7.83 2.84 23.73
N GLU A 205 7.79 2.12 24.83
CA GLU A 205 6.61 1.55 25.49
C GLU A 205 6.38 2.24 26.84
N ARG A 206 5.11 2.38 27.23
CA ARG A 206 4.73 2.97 28.52
C ARG A 206 5.39 2.21 29.67
N GLY A 207 5.93 2.95 30.64
CA GLY A 207 6.46 2.34 31.86
C GLY A 207 5.37 1.61 32.65
N GLN A 208 5.75 0.86 33.68
CA GLN A 208 4.82 0.07 34.51
C GLN A 208 3.72 0.93 35.17
N LEU A 209 3.99 2.21 35.40
CA LEU A 209 3.03 3.19 35.94
C LEU A 209 2.12 3.82 34.85
N GLY A 210 2.22 3.37 33.60
CA GLY A 210 1.49 3.94 32.46
C GLY A 210 2.04 5.28 31.94
N ILE A 211 3.17 5.75 32.46
CA ILE A 211 3.75 7.05 32.15
C ILE A 211 4.67 6.94 30.92
N SER A 212 4.64 7.97 30.06
CA SER A 212 5.63 8.20 29.01
C SER A 212 6.38 9.50 29.28
N TYR A 213 7.67 9.53 28.92
CA TYR A 213 8.57 10.64 29.11
C TYR A 213 9.41 10.86 27.85
N ALA A 214 9.69 12.13 27.55
CA ALA A 214 10.53 12.53 26.43
C ALA A 214 11.28 13.83 26.73
N PRO A 215 12.20 13.87 27.71
CA PRO A 215 13.00 15.06 27.96
C PRO A 215 13.86 15.41 26.74
N GLU A 216 13.89 16.70 26.40
CA GLU A 216 14.70 17.25 25.31
C GLU A 216 15.43 18.51 25.75
N LEU A 217 16.61 18.73 25.15
CA LEU A 217 17.39 19.95 25.25
C LEU A 217 17.56 20.51 23.84
N GLN A 218 17.20 21.79 23.66
CA GLN A 218 17.42 22.52 22.42
C GLN A 218 18.29 23.75 22.68
N VAL A 219 19.27 23.97 21.81
CA VAL A 219 20.14 25.14 21.79
C VAL A 219 20.04 25.76 20.40
N ASP A 220 19.66 27.02 20.35
CA ASP A 220 19.58 27.82 19.13
C ASP A 220 20.57 28.98 19.22
N VAL A 221 21.44 29.09 18.22
CA VAL A 221 22.44 30.16 18.10
C VAL A 221 22.15 30.91 16.81
N PHE A 222 21.99 32.23 16.93
CA PHE A 222 21.75 33.14 15.82
C PHE A 222 22.89 34.16 15.71
N ASN A 223 23.30 34.45 14.49
CA ASN A 223 24.33 35.44 14.19
C ASN A 223 23.96 36.20 12.91
N ASP A 224 24.06 37.52 12.91
CA ASP A 224 23.73 38.39 11.77
C ASP A 224 24.97 38.82 10.95
N ARG A 225 26.17 38.37 11.32
CA ARG A 225 27.48 38.69 10.70
C ARG A 225 27.70 40.17 10.43
N LEU A 226 26.97 41.07 11.10
CA LEU A 226 27.15 42.51 10.95
C LEU A 226 28.45 42.91 11.65
N LYS A 227 29.38 43.50 10.89
CA LYS A 227 30.49 44.25 11.48
C LYS A 227 29.96 45.61 11.90
N ASN A 228 29.42 45.72 13.10
CA ASN A 228 29.23 47.03 13.72
C ASN A 228 30.61 47.59 14.04
N ARG A 229 31.10 48.51 13.21
CA ARG A 229 32.31 49.28 13.46
C ARG A 229 32.05 50.75 13.19
#